data_AF-A0A821PXJ8-F1
#
_entry.id   AF-A0A821PXJ8-F1
#
_cell.length_a   1.000
_cell.length_b   1.000
_cell.length_c   1.000
_cell.angle_alpha   90.00
_cell.angle_beta   90.00
_cell.angle_gamma   90.00
#
_symmetry.space_group_name_H-M   'P 1'
#
loop_
_entity.id
_entity.type
_entity.pdbx_description
1 polymer ?
#
loop_
_entity_poly.entity_id
_entity_poly.type
_entity_poly.pdbx_seq_one_letter_code
_entity_poly.pdbx_strand_id
1 'polypeptide(L)'
;NSVNPAPRRFHLEIDIAIPNAADREEILRIHTKNMKLGDDVNLAKIANETHGYVGADLASLCSKAALKQIRENIYVMDLQEDTIDAGALNALVVTRENF
;
A
#
# COMPACT_ATOMS: atom_id res chain seq x y z
N ASN A 1 -25.45 47.74 16.01
CA ASN A 1 -25.77 46.74 14.98
C ASN A 1 -24.50 46.02 14.58
N SER A 2 -24.26 44.89 15.22
CA SER A 2 -23.11 44.01 15.04
C SER A 2 -23.14 43.36 13.66
N VAL A 3 -22.15 43.70 12.84
CA VAL A 3 -21.81 42.98 11.62
C VAL A 3 -21.41 41.56 12.04
N ASN A 4 -22.13 40.55 11.57
CA ASN A 4 -21.73 39.16 11.69
C ASN A 4 -21.37 38.67 10.27
N PRO A 5 -20.10 38.83 9.83
CA PRO A 5 -19.69 38.40 8.51
C PRO A 5 -19.27 36.93 8.62
N ALA A 6 -20.23 36.02 8.46
CA ALA A 6 -19.91 34.64 8.08
C ALA A 6 -20.42 34.38 6.65
N PRO A 7 -19.85 35.02 5.61
CA PRO A 7 -20.01 34.49 4.28
C PRO A 7 -19.20 33.18 4.22
N ARG A 8 -19.61 32.19 3.42
CA ARG A 8 -18.76 31.04 3.02
C ARG A 8 -18.61 29.90 4.07
N ARG A 9 -19.69 29.26 4.51
CA ARG A 9 -19.61 27.93 5.17
C ARG A 9 -19.78 26.79 4.15
N PHE A 10 -19.24 25.61 4.46
CA PHE A 10 -19.28 24.42 3.59
C PHE A 10 -20.71 24.12 3.13
N HIS A 11 -20.95 24.17 1.82
CA HIS A 11 -22.28 23.96 1.22
C HIS A 11 -22.61 22.49 0.99
N LEU A 12 -21.60 21.61 1.08
CA LEU A 12 -21.73 20.18 0.79
C LEU A 12 -20.90 19.39 1.80
N GLU A 13 -21.52 18.37 2.36
CA GLU A 13 -20.86 17.32 3.13
C GLU A 13 -20.87 16.07 2.27
N ILE A 14 -19.68 15.49 2.06
CA ILE A 14 -19.52 14.20 1.39
C ILE A 14 -18.93 13.27 2.43
N ASP A 15 -19.69 12.24 2.78
CA ASP A 15 -19.21 11.19 3.67
C ASP A 15 -18.41 10.15 2.87
N ILE A 16 -17.25 9.78 3.40
CA ILE A 16 -16.38 8.75 2.81
C ILE A 16 -16.48 7.54 3.71
N ALA A 17 -17.29 6.57 3.28
CA ALA A 17 -17.50 5.33 4.00
C ALA A 17 -16.25 4.44 4.02
N ILE A 18 -16.23 3.51 4.97
CA ILE A 18 -15.20 2.45 5.05
C ILE A 18 -15.30 1.59 3.79
N PRO A 19 -14.18 1.30 3.11
CA PRO A 19 -14.18 0.56 1.86
C PRO A 19 -14.69 -0.87 2.04
N ASN A 20 -15.50 -1.32 1.07
CA ASN A 20 -15.94 -2.72 0.98
C ASN A 20 -14.77 -3.62 0.50
N ALA A 21 -14.99 -4.94 0.40
CA ALA A 21 -13.92 -5.86 -0.02
C ALA A 21 -13.41 -5.59 -1.45
N ALA A 22 -14.28 -5.23 -2.39
CA ALA A 22 -13.90 -4.88 -3.76
C ALA A 22 -13.13 -3.55 -3.82
N ASP A 23 -13.56 -2.54 -3.05
CA ASP A 23 -12.87 -1.26 -2.94
C ASP A 23 -11.46 -1.46 -2.35
N ARG A 24 -11.33 -2.33 -1.32
CA ARG A 24 -10.03 -2.67 -0.75
C ARG A 24 -9.12 -3.37 -1.76
N GLU A 25 -9.67 -4.25 -2.60
CA GLU A 25 -8.91 -4.86 -3.69
C GLU A 25 -8.41 -3.80 -4.68
N GLU A 26 -9.24 -2.83 -5.04
CA GLU A 26 -8.85 -1.73 -5.92
C GLU A 26 -7.76 -0.84 -5.30
N ILE A 27 -7.90 -0.51 -4.02
CA ILE A 27 -6.88 0.24 -3.26
C ILE A 27 -5.55 -0.55 -3.26
N LEU A 28 -5.60 -1.85 -2.96
CA LEU A 28 -4.41 -2.71 -3.01
C LEU A 28 -3.78 -2.69 -4.41
N ARG A 29 -4.58 -2.82 -5.47
CA ARG A 29 -4.12 -2.78 -6.87
C ARG A 29 -3.41 -1.48 -7.22
N ILE A 30 -3.90 -0.33 -6.72
CA ILE A 30 -3.28 0.97 -6.91
C ILE A 30 -1.91 1.01 -6.21
N HIS A 31 -1.85 0.57 -4.94
CA HIS A 31 -0.62 0.58 -4.16
C HIS A 31 0.42 -0.43 -4.66
N THR A 32 -0.01 -1.55 -5.27
CA THR A 32 0.89 -2.56 -5.83
C THR A 32 1.23 -2.34 -7.31
N LYS A 33 0.69 -1.31 -7.96
CA LYS A 33 0.90 -1.05 -9.40
C LYS A 33 2.38 -0.94 -9.79
N ASN A 34 3.20 -0.39 -8.89
CA ASN A 34 4.64 -0.21 -9.10
C ASN A 34 5.48 -1.24 -8.32
N MET A 35 4.84 -2.25 -7.72
CA MET A 35 5.52 -3.32 -6.98
C MET A 35 5.67 -4.54 -7.89
N LYS A 36 6.84 -5.19 -7.84
CA LYS A 36 7.01 -6.52 -8.44
C LYS A 36 6.32 -7.54 -7.53
N LEU A 37 5.15 -8.02 -7.94
CA LEU A 37 4.42 -9.07 -7.23
C LEU A 37 4.77 -10.45 -7.79
N GLY A 38 4.84 -11.45 -6.93
CA GLY A 38 4.94 -12.85 -7.32
C GLY A 38 3.59 -13.40 -7.78
N ASP A 39 3.63 -14.50 -8.55
CA ASP A 39 2.43 -15.18 -9.06
C ASP A 39 1.54 -15.77 -7.96
N ASP A 40 2.08 -15.91 -6.74
CA ASP A 40 1.41 -16.41 -5.55
C ASP A 40 0.57 -15.34 -4.82
N VAL A 41 0.70 -14.06 -5.20
CA VAL A 41 -0.01 -12.94 -4.56
C VAL A 41 -1.42 -12.79 -5.14
N ASN A 42 -2.42 -13.16 -4.35
CA ASN A 42 -3.84 -12.93 -4.68
C ASN A 42 -4.39 -11.73 -3.89
N LEU A 43 -4.51 -10.58 -4.56
CA LEU A 43 -5.02 -9.33 -3.96
C LEU A 43 -6.48 -9.45 -3.48
N ALA A 44 -7.33 -10.21 -4.18
CA ALA A 44 -8.72 -10.42 -3.77
C ALA A 44 -8.80 -11.20 -2.45
N LYS A 45 -7.89 -12.18 -2.24
CA LYS A 45 -7.80 -12.91 -0.97
C LYS A 45 -7.34 -11.99 0.16
N ILE A 46 -6.32 -11.17 -0.07
CA ILE A 46 -5.80 -10.20 0.91
C ILE A 46 -6.89 -9.16 1.26
N ALA A 47 -7.67 -8.71 0.28
CA ALA A 47 -8.78 -7.78 0.50
C ALA A 47 -9.88 -8.37 1.41
N ASN A 48 -10.14 -9.67 1.31
CA ASN A 48 -11.08 -10.37 2.18
C ASN A 48 -10.56 -10.54 3.61
N GLU A 49 -9.25 -10.75 3.79
CA GLU A 49 -8.62 -10.92 5.11
C GLU A 49 -8.45 -9.59 5.88
N THR A 50 -8.46 -8.46 5.16
CA THR A 50 -8.24 -7.10 5.71
C THR A 50 -9.55 -6.38 6.04
N HIS A 51 -10.48 -7.05 6.71
CA HIS A 51 -11.74 -6.42 7.10
C HIS A 51 -11.52 -5.24 8.06
N GLY A 52 -12.20 -4.12 7.82
CA GLY A 52 -12.08 -2.91 8.63
C GLY A 52 -10.87 -2.03 8.32
N TYR A 53 -10.00 -2.44 7.40
CA TYR A 53 -8.84 -1.64 7.00
C TYR A 53 -9.31 -0.47 6.13
N VAL A 54 -8.75 0.71 6.40
CA VAL A 54 -8.95 1.89 5.54
C VAL A 54 -7.81 2.00 4.52
N GLY A 55 -7.92 2.93 3.57
CA GLY A 55 -6.91 3.10 2.52
C GLY A 55 -5.49 3.32 3.04
N ALA A 56 -5.33 4.04 4.14
CA ALA A 56 -4.03 4.25 4.78
C ALA A 56 -3.42 2.95 5.35
N ASP A 57 -4.24 2.07 5.91
CA ASP A 57 -3.78 0.79 6.45
C ASP A 57 -3.32 -0.14 5.34
N LEU A 58 -4.06 -0.18 4.22
CA LEU A 58 -3.69 -0.95 3.03
C LEU A 58 -2.40 -0.43 2.40
N ALA A 59 -2.22 0.90 2.33
CA ALA A 59 -0.97 1.50 1.88
C ALA A 59 0.22 1.10 2.77
N SER A 60 0.02 1.13 4.10
CA SER A 60 1.02 0.71 5.08
C SER A 60 1.33 -0.79 4.96
N LEU A 61 0.31 -1.63 4.72
CA LEU A 61 0.47 -3.07 4.52
C LEU A 61 1.37 -3.37 3.32
N CYS A 62 1.07 -2.78 2.14
CA CYS A 62 1.90 -2.94 0.94
C CYS A 62 3.34 -2.46 1.17
N SER A 63 3.51 -1.33 1.87
CA SER A 63 4.84 -0.78 2.17
C SER A 63 5.65 -1.70 3.09
N LYS A 64 4.99 -2.28 4.11
CA LYS A 64 5.63 -3.25 5.02
C LYS A 64 5.99 -4.55 4.31
N ALA A 65 5.13 -5.04 3.40
CA ALA A 65 5.43 -6.22 2.60
C ALA A 65 6.68 -6.01 1.73
N ALA A 66 6.78 -4.86 1.04
CA ALA A 66 7.98 -4.50 0.28
C ALA A 66 9.24 -4.44 1.15
N LEU A 67 9.16 -3.78 2.31
CA LEU A 67 10.29 -3.66 3.23
C LEU A 67 10.71 -5.01 3.83
N LYS A 68 9.74 -5.91 4.09
CA LYS A 68 10.02 -7.26 4.56
C LYS A 68 10.83 -8.03 3.50
N GLN A 69 10.42 -7.96 2.23
CA GLN A 69 11.15 -8.58 1.14
C GLN A 69 12.56 -8.04 0.98
N ILE A 70 12.74 -6.71 1.09
CA ILE A 70 14.06 -6.09 1.04
C ILE A 70 14.92 -6.56 2.22
N ARG A 71 14.36 -6.63 3.43
CA ARG A 71 15.07 -7.07 4.63
C ARG A 71 15.53 -8.52 4.54
N GLU A 72 14.75 -9.40 3.94
CA GLU A 72 15.13 -10.80 3.73
C GLU A 72 16.28 -10.94 2.73
N ASN A 73 16.32 -10.07 1.71
CA ASN A 73 17.39 -10.06 0.70
C ASN A 73 18.57 -9.15 1.06
N ILE A 74 18.53 -8.44 2.18
CA ILE A 74 19.57 -7.47 2.57
C ILE A 74 20.93 -8.13 2.81
N TYR A 75 20.95 -9.41 3.17
CA TYR A 75 22.19 -10.18 3.37
C TYR A 75 22.88 -10.55 2.05
N VAL A 76 22.18 -10.46 0.92
CA VAL A 76 22.73 -10.67 -0.43
C VAL A 76 23.29 -9.36 -0.98
N MET A 77 22.84 -8.22 -0.46
CA MET A 77 23.26 -6.88 -0.90
C MET A 77 24.39 -6.39 0.00
N ASP A 78 25.58 -6.14 -0.56
CA ASP A 78 26.65 -5.49 0.18
C ASP A 78 26.27 -4.01 0.44
N LEU A 79 26.08 -3.65 1.71
CA LEU A 79 25.72 -2.29 2.11
C LEU A 79 26.89 -1.29 1.92
N GLN A 80 28.10 -1.77 1.66
CA GLN A 80 29.27 -0.94 1.40
C GLN A 80 29.44 -0.59 -0.08
N GLU A 81 28.69 -1.24 -0.97
CA GLU A 81 28.78 -1.02 -2.40
C GLU A 81 27.71 0.00 -2.85
N ASP A 82 28.12 1.00 -3.63
CA ASP A 82 27.22 2.05 -4.13
C ASP A 82 26.28 1.55 -5.25
N THR A 83 26.45 0.30 -5.70
CA THR A 83 25.71 -0.30 -6.81
C THR A 83 25.07 -1.62 -6.42
N ILE A 84 23.80 -1.79 -6.76
CA ILE A 84 23.08 -3.07 -6.58
C ILE A 84 23.17 -3.85 -7.91
N ASP A 85 23.60 -5.11 -7.84
CA ASP A 85 23.63 -5.99 -9.00
C ASP A 85 22.24 -6.20 -9.61
N ALA A 86 22.17 -6.29 -10.94
CA ALA A 86 20.92 -6.47 -11.66
C ALA A 86 20.21 -7.79 -11.31
N GLY A 87 20.97 -8.84 -10.95
CA GLY A 87 20.43 -10.10 -10.46
C GLY A 87 19.72 -9.93 -9.12
N ALA A 88 20.33 -9.22 -8.17
CA ALA A 88 19.72 -8.89 -6.88
C ALA A 88 18.44 -8.06 -7.05
N LEU A 89 18.46 -7.06 -7.94
CA LEU A 89 17.28 -6.22 -8.23
C LEU A 89 16.12 -7.02 -8.87
N ASN A 90 16.42 -8.07 -9.63
CA ASN A 90 15.41 -8.95 -10.22
C ASN A 90 14.84 -9.96 -9.22
N ALA A 91 15.61 -10.33 -8.20
CA ALA A 91 15.15 -11.21 -7.12
C ALA A 91 14.20 -10.50 -6.12
N LEU A 92 14.16 -9.16 -6.11
CA LEU A 92 13.23 -8.38 -5.27
C LEU A 92 11.79 -8.45 -5.80
N VAL A 93 11.15 -9.60 -5.59
CA VAL A 93 9.74 -9.86 -5.89
C VAL A 93 8.99 -10.09 -4.57
N VAL A 94 7.90 -9.37 -4.35
CA VAL A 94 7.07 -9.49 -3.15
C VAL A 94 6.13 -10.69 -3.32
N THR A 95 6.26 -11.67 -2.43
CA THR A 95 5.47 -12.91 -2.41
C THR A 95 4.35 -12.83 -1.39
N ARG A 96 3.48 -13.85 -1.34
CA ARG A 96 2.37 -13.93 -0.39
C ARG A 96 2.85 -13.98 1.05
N GLU A 97 4.03 -14.54 1.32
CA GLU A 97 4.61 -14.60 2.68
C GLU A 97 5.02 -13.23 3.22
N ASN A 98 5.24 -12.25 2.34
CA ASN A 98 5.57 -10.89 2.76
C ASN A 98 4.33 -10.10 3.23
N PHE A 99 3.13 -10.49 2.77
CA PHE A 99 1.83 -9.88 3.12
C PHE A 99 1.21 -10.48 4.37
#